data_AF-A0A6N0NT03-F1
#
_entry.id   AF-A0A6N0NT03-F1
#
_cell.length_a   1.000
_cell.length_b   1.000
_cell.length_c   1.000
_cell.angle_alpha   90.00
_cell.angle_beta   90.00
_cell.angle_gamma   90.00
#
_symmetry.space_group_name_H-M   'P 1'
#
loop_
_entity.id
_entity.type
_entity.pdbx_description
1 polymer ?
#
loop_
_entity_poly.entity_id
_entity_poly.type
_entity_poly.pdbx_seq_one_letter_code
_entity_poly.pdbx_strand_id
1 'polypeptide(L)'
;MNLDEIFSCAFVKTTKAGDILVIVDGIKVIFSVNVKFSIVSDIELKSTNYKLVCNISFDTRYGKVISTTCTGFKADKVRDYLQECFRERGVLYSPR
;
A
#
# COMPACT_ATOMS: atom_id res chain seq x y z
N MET A 1 -0.85 -2.97 14.24
CA MET A 1 -0.52 -3.18 12.81
C MET A 1 0.82 -2.52 12.55
N ASN A 2 1.82 -3.29 12.15
CA ASN A 2 3.14 -2.78 11.81
C ASN A 2 3.18 -2.53 10.30
N LEU A 3 3.32 -1.27 9.87
CA LEU A 3 3.32 -0.92 8.44
C LEU A 3 4.52 -1.56 7.72
N ASP A 4 5.65 -1.74 8.40
CA ASP A 4 6.85 -2.37 7.82
C ASP A 4 6.62 -3.82 7.44
N GLU A 5 5.82 -4.55 8.21
CA GLU A 5 5.48 -5.95 7.94
C GLU A 5 4.57 -6.08 6.70
N ILE A 6 3.79 -5.04 6.40
CA ILE A 6 2.81 -5.04 5.31
C ILE A 6 3.41 -4.48 4.01
N PHE A 7 4.25 -3.44 4.11
CA PHE A 7 4.75 -2.67 2.96
C PHE A 7 6.23 -2.88 2.65
N SER A 8 6.85 -3.96 3.14
CA SER A 8 8.21 -4.34 2.75
C SER A 8 8.17 -5.47 1.73
N CYS A 9 8.56 -5.25 0.50
CA CYS A 9 8.69 -6.30 -0.52
C CYS A 9 9.67 -5.83 -1.60
N ALA A 10 9.79 -6.55 -2.72
CA ALA A 10 10.78 -6.22 -3.75
C ALA A 10 10.69 -4.76 -4.25
N PHE A 11 9.47 -4.28 -4.49
CA PHE A 11 9.20 -2.96 -5.10
C PHE A 11 8.63 -1.91 -4.15
N VAL A 12 8.25 -2.30 -2.93
CA VAL A 12 7.67 -1.41 -1.90
C VAL A 12 8.54 -1.48 -0.66
N LYS A 13 8.92 -0.33 -0.11
CA LYS A 13 9.78 -0.24 1.08
C LYS A 13 9.28 0.85 2.00
N THR A 14 9.33 0.61 3.32
CA THR A 14 9.20 1.70 4.28
C THR A 14 10.53 2.42 4.47
N THR A 15 10.49 3.73 4.56
CA THR A 15 11.64 4.56 4.89
C THR A 15 11.77 4.72 6.41
N LYS A 16 12.93 5.18 6.89
CA LYS A 16 13.13 5.49 8.32
C LYS A 16 12.18 6.56 8.86
N ALA A 17 11.58 7.37 8.00
CA ALA A 17 10.60 8.40 8.36
C ALA A 17 9.17 7.87 8.45
N GLY A 18 8.92 6.61 8.12
CA GLY A 18 7.58 6.01 8.05
C GLY A 18 6.86 6.20 6.71
N ASP A 19 7.49 6.88 5.74
CA ASP A 19 6.96 6.99 4.37
C ASP A 19 7.12 5.67 3.61
N ILE A 20 6.21 5.42 2.66
CA ILE A 20 6.28 4.28 1.75
C ILE A 20 6.90 4.70 0.42
N LEU A 21 7.90 3.94 -0.03
CA LEU A 21 8.55 4.11 -1.32
C LEU A 21 8.17 2.96 -2.25
N VAL A 22 7.59 3.28 -3.41
CA VAL A 22 7.30 2.33 -4.49
C VAL A 22 8.18 2.64 -5.70
N ILE A 23 8.88 1.64 -6.24
CA ILE A 23 9.71 1.80 -7.45
C ILE A 23 8.95 1.28 -8.66
N VAL A 24 8.55 2.18 -9.57
CA VAL A 24 7.78 1.84 -10.78
C VAL A 24 8.54 2.24 -12.04
N ASP A 25 8.91 1.26 -12.86
CA ASP A 25 9.72 1.46 -14.08
C ASP A 25 11.00 2.30 -13.82
N GLY A 26 11.67 2.07 -12.69
CA GLY A 26 12.85 2.84 -12.27
C GLY A 26 12.55 4.20 -11.63
N ILE A 27 11.29 4.62 -11.54
CA ILE A 27 10.85 5.87 -10.92
C ILE A 27 10.51 5.62 -9.45
N LYS A 28 11.05 6.45 -8.55
CA LYS A 28 10.75 6.39 -7.12
C LYS A 28 9.52 7.24 -6.79
N VAL A 29 8.44 6.60 -6.37
CA VAL A 29 7.23 7.26 -5.89
C VAL A 29 7.22 7.18 -4.36
N ILE A 30 7.17 8.33 -3.70
CA ILE A 30 7.18 8.41 -2.23
C ILE A 30 5.76 8.76 -1.78
N PHE A 31 5.29 8.08 -0.74
CA PHE A 31 3.96 8.25 -0.16
C PHE A 31 4.05 8.57 1.33
N SER A 32 3.34 9.62 1.73
CA SER A 32 2.97 9.82 3.12
C SER A 32 1.80 8.91 3.47
N VAL A 33 1.83 8.30 4.67
CA VAL A 33 0.79 7.39 5.14
C VAL A 33 -0.15 8.11 6.09
N ASN A 34 -1.45 7.98 5.86
CA ASN A 34 -2.49 8.38 6.81
C ASN A 34 -3.39 7.18 7.11
N VAL A 35 -3.50 6.81 8.38
CA VAL A 35 -4.26 5.63 8.82
C VAL A 35 -5.47 6.09 9.63
N LYS A 36 -6.66 5.72 9.16
CA LYS A 36 -7.91 5.87 9.91
C LYS A 36 -8.25 4.55 10.58
N PHE A 37 -8.01 4.48 11.89
CA PHE A 37 -8.26 3.26 12.66
C PHE A 37 -9.76 3.01 12.85
N SER A 38 -10.21 1.85 12.38
CA SER A 38 -11.57 1.33 12.60
C SER A 38 -11.55 -0.20 12.47
N ILE A 39 -12.70 -0.87 12.66
CA ILE A 39 -12.86 -2.31 12.41
C ILE A 39 -12.30 -2.68 11.02
N VAL A 40 -12.63 -1.86 10.04
CA VAL A 40 -11.96 -1.81 8.73
C VAL A 40 -11.10 -0.56 8.73
N SER A 41 -9.80 -0.71 8.89
CA SER A 41 -8.88 0.43 8.87
C SER A 41 -8.64 0.86 7.43
N ASP A 42 -8.78 2.16 7.17
CA ASP A 42 -8.47 2.74 5.86
C ASP A 42 -7.08 3.37 5.91
N ILE A 43 -6.21 2.94 4.99
CA ILE A 43 -4.86 3.44 4.82
C ILE A 43 -4.83 4.26 3.53
N GLU A 44 -4.67 5.58 3.66
CA GLU A 44 -4.46 6.49 2.54
C GLU A 44 -2.96 6.69 2.35
N LEU A 45 -2.48 6.33 1.16
CA LEU A 45 -1.12 6.62 0.68
C LEU A 45 -1.21 7.80 -0.28
N LYS A 46 -0.76 8.96 0.15
CA LYS A 46 -0.73 10.16 -0.68
C LYS A 46 0.69 10.41 -1.17
N SER A 47 0.87 10.45 -2.50
CA SER A 47 2.20 10.67 -3.06
C SER A 47 2.67 12.10 -2.78
N THR A 48 3.93 12.23 -2.38
CA THR A 48 4.58 13.52 -2.08
C THR A 48 5.22 14.15 -3.32
N ASN A 49 5.56 13.34 -4.32
CA ASN A 49 6.29 13.77 -5.52
C ASN A 49 5.51 13.59 -6.84
N TYR A 50 4.34 12.96 -6.82
CA TYR A 50 3.45 12.82 -7.97
C TYR A 50 1.99 13.06 -7.59
N LYS A 51 1.14 13.39 -8.57
CA LYS A 51 -0.33 13.39 -8.39
C LYS A 51 -0.82 11.95 -8.40
N LEU A 52 -0.71 11.26 -7.26
CA LEU A 52 -1.15 9.89 -7.06
C LEU A 52 -1.62 9.69 -5.63
N VAL A 53 -2.77 9.04 -5.48
CA VAL A 53 -3.32 8.64 -4.17
C VAL A 53 -3.75 7.20 -4.26
N CYS A 54 -3.41 6.39 -3.26
CA CYS A 54 -3.93 5.04 -3.10
C CYS A 54 -4.69 4.91 -1.79
N ASN A 55 -5.85 4.26 -1.81
CA ASN A 55 -6.63 3.92 -0.63
C ASN A 55 -6.69 2.40 -0.49
N ILE A 56 -6.34 1.92 0.68
CA ILE A 56 -6.30 0.50 1.03
C ILE A 56 -7.21 0.29 2.22
N SER A 57 -8.24 -0.55 2.06
CA SER A 57 -9.10 -0.95 3.18
C SER A 57 -8.62 -2.28 3.74
N PHE A 58 -8.39 -2.32 5.05
CA PHE A 58 -7.79 -3.45 5.74
C PHE A 58 -8.72 -3.94 6.86
N ASP A 59 -9.16 -5.20 6.80
CA ASP A 59 -9.89 -5.84 7.89
C ASP A 59 -8.91 -6.22 9.00
N THR A 60 -8.95 -5.46 10.07
CA THR A 60 -8.06 -5.64 11.23
C THR A 60 -8.33 -6.95 11.98
N ARG A 61 -9.54 -7.52 11.86
CA ARG A 61 -9.92 -8.76 12.57
C ARG A 61 -9.26 -9.99 11.94
N TYR A 62 -9.12 -9.98 10.63
CA TYR A 62 -8.53 -11.09 9.86
C TYR A 62 -7.09 -10.81 9.43
N GLY A 63 -6.62 -9.58 9.58
CA GLY A 63 -5.31 -9.16 9.09
C GLY A 63 -5.24 -9.18 7.56
N LYS A 64 -6.34 -8.82 6.88
CA LYS A 64 -6.49 -8.95 5.43
C LYS A 64 -6.84 -7.64 4.72
N VAL A 65 -6.23 -7.41 3.57
CA VAL A 65 -6.58 -6.32 2.64
C VAL A 65 -7.87 -6.67 1.91
N ILE A 66 -8.90 -5.84 2.09
CA ILE A 66 -10.20 -5.95 1.43
C ILE A 66 -10.13 -5.39 0.01
N SER A 67 -9.53 -4.21 -0.13
CA SER A 67 -9.48 -3.49 -1.40
C SER A 67 -8.23 -2.61 -1.49
N THR A 68 -7.80 -2.34 -2.72
CA THR A 68 -6.73 -1.40 -3.03
C THR A 68 -7.13 -0.63 -4.27
N THR A 69 -7.29 0.68 -4.12
CA THR A 69 -7.62 1.58 -5.22
C THR A 69 -6.52 2.61 -5.34
N CYS A 70 -6.13 2.96 -6.56
CA CYS A 70 -5.15 4.00 -6.81
C CYS A 70 -5.66 4.89 -7.94
N THR A 71 -5.42 6.20 -7.82
CA THR A 71 -5.83 7.19 -8.82
C THR A 71 -4.70 8.17 -9.08
N GLY A 72 -4.34 8.36 -10.36
CA GLY A 72 -3.32 9.32 -10.78
C GLY A 72 -2.15 8.70 -11.55
N PHE A 73 -0.93 9.19 -11.29
CA PHE A 73 0.28 8.80 -12.02
C PHE A 73 0.52 7.28 -11.96
N LYS A 74 0.49 6.61 -13.12
CA LYS A 74 0.72 5.16 -13.26
C LYS A 74 -0.06 4.32 -12.23
N ALA A 75 -1.29 4.74 -11.92
CA ALA A 75 -2.04 4.21 -10.79
C ALA A 75 -2.24 2.69 -10.84
N ASP A 76 -2.51 2.13 -12.02
CA ASP A 76 -2.67 0.68 -12.20
C ASP A 76 -1.39 -0.08 -11.86
N LYS A 77 -0.23 0.35 -12.39
CA LYS A 77 1.05 -0.32 -12.08
C LYS A 77 1.39 -0.23 -10.59
N VAL A 78 1.14 0.93 -9.97
CA VAL A 78 1.38 1.10 -8.53
C VAL A 78 0.45 0.18 -7.73
N ARG A 79 -0.83 0.14 -8.08
CA ARG A 79 -1.81 -0.79 -7.48
C ARG A 79 -1.33 -2.22 -7.59
N ASP A 80 -0.89 -2.64 -8.78
CA ASP A 80 -0.46 -4.01 -9.03
C ASP A 80 0.78 -4.37 -8.18
N TYR A 81 1.75 -3.47 -8.04
CA TYR A 81 2.89 -3.70 -7.13
C TYR A 81 2.51 -3.72 -5.65
N LEU A 82 1.55 -2.89 -5.22
CA LEU A 82 1.02 -2.95 -3.85
C LEU A 82 0.30 -4.27 -3.60
N GLN A 83 -0.55 -4.72 -4.54
CA GLN A 83 -1.24 -6.00 -4.44
C GLN A 83 -0.27 -7.18 -4.44
N GLU A 84 0.77 -7.14 -5.27
CA GLU A 84 1.83 -8.15 -5.26
C GLU A 84 2.54 -8.18 -3.90
N CYS A 85 2.85 -7.02 -3.32
CA CYS A 85 3.39 -6.91 -1.98
C CYS A 85 2.48 -7.60 -0.93
N PHE A 86 1.19 -7.31 -0.99
CA PHE A 86 0.20 -7.89 -0.09
C PHE A 86 0.06 -9.41 -0.29
N ARG A 87 0.24 -9.90 -1.52
CA ARG A 87 0.28 -11.31 -1.85
C ARG A 87 1.49 -11.99 -1.20
N GLU A 88 2.69 -11.43 -1.39
CA GLU A 88 3.93 -11.91 -0.79
C GLU A 88 3.86 -11.95 0.74
N ARG A 89 3.18 -10.96 1.33
CA ARG A 89 2.95 -10.87 2.79
C ARG A 89 1.80 -11.73 3.30
N GLY A 90 1.08 -12.42 2.41
CA GLY A 90 -0.04 -13.29 2.79
C GLY A 90 -1.21 -12.53 3.39
N VAL A 91 -1.35 -11.22 3.11
CA VAL A 91 -2.42 -10.36 3.63
C VAL A 91 -3.53 -10.13 2.61
N LEU A 92 -3.45 -10.67 1.39
CA LEU A 92 -4.61 -10.73 0.50
C LEU A 92 -5.61 -11.80 0.97
N TYR A 93 -6.89 -11.58 0.68
CA TYR A 93 -7.88 -12.67 0.68
C TYR A 93 -7.53 -13.65 -0.44
N SER A 94 -7.34 -14.92 -0.09
CA SER A 94 -7.28 -15.96 -1.12
C SER A 94 -8.67 -16.11 -1.73
N PRO A 95 -8.81 -16.14 -3.07
CA PRO A 95 -10.03 -16.67 -3.65
C PRO A 95 -10.17 -18.12 -3.16
N ARG A 96 -11.29 -18.40 -2.48
CA ARG A 96 -11.67 -19.77 -2.11
C ARG A 96 -12.08 -20.54 -3.37
#